data_AF-A0AAW8ETH3-F1
#
_entry.id   AF-A0AAW8ETH3-F1
#
_cell.length_a   1.000
_cell.length_b   1.000
_cell.length_c   1.000
_cell.angle_alpha   90.00
_cell.angle_beta   90.00
_cell.angle_gamma   90.00
#
_symmetry.space_group_name_H-M   'P 1'
#
loop_
_entity.id
_entity.type
_entity.pdbx_description
1 polymer ?
#
loop_
_entity_poly.entity_id
_entity_poly.type
_entity_poly.pdbx_seq_one_letter_code
_entity_poly.pdbx_strand_id
1 'polypeptide(L)'
;MPELRMRVGRSGRGPADALRDMTLDIVSYGRRGPGGQLRFGADQIAQIQRTVGRTPEVMVKVSGGGRDAGGVEAHLRYIGRHGKLPIETDEGLMPQGRGAPKEITADWQLELCRSQYKPKPAPGQKDTRAKLVHNIVLSMPAGTSPDKVRAAARVFARENFALQYRYAMVLHTDQPHPHVHLVVKCEHEFEPGQRLYIRKDTLRQWREQFAALMREQGVAANATPRQVRGQTRKPYRDAIHHRLRALRAFGQLPPSDRTGHRPPKTSTFMRAKLESVLQALQTKRGTLDVGKKTMQRTRQEVEADWHAIADALRSQGQAELADRVERFVARMPAVQTDAQRMAHRWRETERSRAPERADANSSGPRVR
;
A
#
# COMPACT_ATOMS: atom_id res chain seq x y z
N MET A 1 42.56 12.68 48.33
CA MET A 1 41.31 11.89 48.43
C MET A 1 40.32 12.44 47.39
N PRO A 2 39.59 11.57 46.68
CA PRO A 2 39.80 11.41 45.24
C PRO A 2 38.52 11.56 44.36
N GLU A 3 38.69 11.24 43.07
CA GLU A 3 37.69 10.89 42.04
C GLU A 3 37.06 12.00 41.21
N LEU A 4 37.80 12.50 40.22
CA LEU A 4 37.21 12.94 38.95
C LEU A 4 37.34 11.79 37.94
N ARG A 5 36.26 11.00 37.80
CA ARG A 5 36.18 9.90 36.83
C ARG A 5 36.20 10.44 35.40
N MET A 6 37.20 9.97 34.65
CA MET A 6 37.23 10.03 33.19
C MET A 6 35.96 9.37 32.61
N ARG A 7 35.25 10.08 31.73
CA ARG A 7 34.45 9.44 30.67
C ARG A 7 35.04 9.80 29.32
N VAL A 8 35.76 8.82 28.79
CA VAL A 8 36.27 8.74 27.44
C VAL A 8 35.13 8.96 26.45
N GLY A 9 35.28 9.98 25.61
CA GLY A 9 34.49 10.12 24.40
C GLY A 9 34.86 9.03 23.40
N ARG A 10 33.85 8.49 22.72
CA ARG A 10 34.04 7.88 21.40
C ARG A 10 32.95 8.36 20.46
N SER A 11 33.35 9.33 19.65
CA SER A 11 32.83 9.59 18.32
C SER A 11 32.73 8.29 17.51
N GLY A 12 31.59 8.09 16.86
CA GLY A 12 31.39 7.03 15.89
C GLY A 12 30.40 7.47 14.82
N ARG A 13 30.83 8.35 13.92
CA ARG A 13 30.24 8.43 12.57
C ARG A 13 30.54 7.10 11.88
N GLY A 14 29.51 6.28 11.69
CA GLY A 14 29.52 5.07 10.86
C GLY A 14 28.62 5.24 9.62
N PRO A 15 28.87 4.49 8.54
CA PRO A 15 28.63 4.94 7.17
C PRO A 15 27.17 4.82 6.70
N ALA A 16 26.88 5.57 5.64
CA ALA A 16 25.62 5.67 4.92
C ALA A 16 25.23 4.39 4.12
N ASP A 17 25.44 3.20 4.70
CA ASP A 17 25.08 1.92 4.08
C ASP A 17 24.52 0.93 5.11
N ALA A 18 23.55 1.40 5.90
CA ALA A 18 22.74 0.53 6.74
C ALA A 18 21.96 -0.45 5.84
N LEU A 19 22.50 -1.67 5.79
CA LEU A 19 21.89 -2.85 5.19
C LEU A 19 20.39 -2.85 5.49
N ARG A 20 19.57 -2.90 4.43
CA ARG A 20 18.11 -2.91 4.52
C ARG A 20 17.68 -4.06 5.43
N ASP A 21 17.17 -3.72 6.60
CA ASP A 21 16.44 -4.63 7.48
C ASP A 21 15.12 -5.07 6.80
N MET A 22 15.25 -6.07 5.93
CA MET A 22 14.16 -6.82 5.31
C MET A 22 14.10 -8.25 5.88
N THR A 23 14.78 -8.48 6.99
CA THR A 23 14.78 -9.72 7.78
C THR A 23 13.49 -9.80 8.58
N LEU A 24 12.42 -10.22 7.91
CA LEU A 24 11.21 -10.83 8.46
C LEU A 24 10.81 -10.55 9.93
N ASP A 25 9.75 -9.76 10.11
CA ASP A 25 8.96 -9.69 11.35
C ASP A 25 8.00 -10.89 11.53
N ILE A 26 8.46 -12.08 11.13
CA ILE A 26 7.98 -13.38 11.61
C ILE A 26 9.14 -14.12 12.32
N VAL A 27 10.40 -13.69 12.08
CA VAL A 27 11.63 -14.23 12.65
C VAL A 27 12.14 -13.39 13.83
N SER A 28 11.86 -12.07 13.89
CA SER A 28 12.34 -11.20 14.99
C SER A 28 11.70 -11.51 16.36
N TYR A 29 10.49 -12.07 16.38
CA TYR A 29 9.78 -12.43 17.62
C TYR A 29 10.09 -13.85 18.11
N GLY A 30 10.76 -14.68 17.31
CA GLY A 30 11.22 -15.99 17.78
C GLY A 30 12.37 -15.79 18.74
N ARG A 31 12.14 -15.87 20.06
CA ARG A 31 13.24 -15.80 21.03
C ARG A 31 14.26 -16.88 20.68
N ARG A 32 15.43 -16.49 20.16
CA ARG A 32 16.62 -17.35 20.18
C ARG A 32 17.00 -17.51 21.66
N GLY A 33 16.55 -18.61 22.26
CA GLY A 33 17.13 -19.07 23.52
C GLY A 33 18.63 -19.34 23.34
N PRO A 34 19.41 -19.43 24.42
CA PRO A 34 20.83 -19.79 24.34
C PRO A 34 20.93 -21.22 23.76
N GLY A 35 21.21 -21.37 22.46
CA GLY A 35 21.25 -22.69 21.82
C GLY A 35 21.18 -22.78 20.29
N GLY A 36 20.57 -21.90 19.50
CA GLY A 36 19.23 -21.33 19.65
C GLY A 36 18.33 -21.82 18.49
N GLN A 37 17.37 -22.69 18.80
CA GLN A 37 16.34 -23.16 17.87
C GLN A 37 15.18 -22.16 17.85
N LEU A 38 14.65 -21.83 16.67
CA LEU A 38 13.48 -20.95 16.55
C LEU A 38 12.29 -21.62 17.25
N ARG A 39 11.65 -20.89 18.18
CA ARG A 39 10.41 -21.29 18.84
C ARG A 39 9.33 -20.24 18.61
N PHE A 40 8.10 -20.68 18.42
CA PHE A 40 6.96 -19.84 18.09
C PHE A 40 5.89 -19.90 19.19
N GLY A 41 5.50 -18.73 19.69
CA GLY A 41 4.34 -18.59 20.56
C GLY A 41 3.01 -18.71 19.78
N ALA A 42 1.90 -18.75 20.52
CA ALA A 42 0.56 -18.90 19.94
C ALA A 42 0.23 -17.82 18.89
N ASP A 43 0.58 -16.56 19.15
CA ASP A 43 0.32 -15.45 18.23
C ASP A 43 1.09 -15.58 16.90
N GLN A 44 2.32 -16.06 16.98
CA GLN A 44 3.18 -16.30 15.81
C GLN A 44 2.64 -17.47 14.99
N ILE A 45 2.26 -18.56 15.65
CA ILE A 45 1.61 -19.71 14.99
C ILE A 45 0.33 -19.24 14.29
N ALA A 46 -0.49 -18.44 14.95
CA ALA A 46 -1.71 -17.89 14.35
C ALA A 46 -1.43 -16.97 13.16
N GLN A 47 -0.36 -16.16 13.20
CA GLN A 47 0.07 -15.34 12.07
C GLN A 47 0.57 -16.17 10.89
N ILE A 48 1.33 -17.23 11.15
CA ILE A 48 1.78 -18.18 10.13
C ILE A 48 0.56 -18.83 9.49
N GLN A 49 -0.37 -19.36 10.29
CA GLN A 49 -1.63 -19.95 9.81
C GLN A 49 -2.41 -18.99 8.92
N ARG A 50 -2.58 -17.72 9.32
CA ARG A 50 -3.26 -16.71 8.50
C ARG A 50 -2.56 -16.47 7.17
N THR A 51 -1.24 -16.45 7.18
CA THR A 51 -0.42 -16.16 5.99
C THR A 51 -0.48 -17.31 4.99
N VAL A 52 -0.26 -18.55 5.43
CA VAL A 52 -0.33 -19.73 4.57
C VAL A 52 -1.77 -20.01 4.13
N GLY A 53 -2.75 -19.70 4.98
CA GLY A 53 -4.18 -19.76 4.70
C GLY A 53 -4.69 -18.64 3.77
N ARG A 54 -3.83 -17.72 3.34
CA ARG A 54 -4.17 -16.59 2.46
C ARG A 54 -5.32 -15.72 2.99
N THR A 55 -5.32 -15.49 4.30
CA THR A 55 -6.24 -14.55 4.96
C THR A 55 -6.15 -13.17 4.27
N PRO A 56 -7.29 -12.48 4.05
CA PRO A 56 -7.32 -11.14 3.46
C PRO A 56 -6.35 -10.17 4.16
N GLU A 57 -5.60 -9.39 3.36
CA GLU A 57 -4.66 -8.40 3.89
C GLU A 57 -5.33 -7.04 4.03
N VAL A 58 -5.08 -6.38 5.16
CA VAL A 58 -5.48 -4.99 5.35
C VAL A 58 -4.60 -4.04 4.53
N MET A 59 -5.11 -2.85 4.27
CA MET A 59 -4.34 -1.78 3.64
C MET A 59 -4.39 -0.51 4.48
N VAL A 60 -3.21 -0.01 4.82
CA VAL A 60 -3.00 1.31 5.41
C VAL A 60 -2.07 2.09 4.51
N LYS A 61 -2.48 3.27 4.06
CA LYS A 61 -1.70 4.13 3.17
C LYS A 61 -1.89 5.60 3.51
N VAL A 62 -0.80 6.36 3.43
CA VAL A 62 -0.87 7.83 3.38
C VAL A 62 -1.08 8.25 1.92
N SER A 63 -2.24 8.81 1.60
CA SER A 63 -2.61 9.24 0.25
C SER A 63 -2.08 10.63 -0.10
N GLY A 64 -1.73 11.44 0.89
CA GLY A 64 -1.25 12.80 0.66
C GLY A 64 -1.22 13.65 1.93
N GLY A 65 -1.70 14.88 1.82
CA GLY A 65 -1.82 15.83 2.92
C GLY A 65 -2.00 17.26 2.40
N GLY A 66 -2.85 18.04 3.06
CA GLY A 66 -3.05 19.46 2.77
C GLY A 66 -1.91 20.31 3.33
N ARG A 67 -1.61 21.44 2.66
CA ARG A 67 -0.56 22.40 3.07
C ARG A 67 -1.09 23.79 3.38
N ASP A 68 -2.35 24.04 3.08
CA ASP A 68 -3.11 25.25 3.34
C ASP A 68 -4.54 24.83 3.70
N ALA A 69 -5.26 25.68 4.44
CA ALA A 69 -6.60 25.32 4.93
C ALA A 69 -7.57 25.06 3.78
N GLY A 70 -7.50 25.86 2.70
CA GLY A 70 -8.33 25.64 1.51
C GLY A 70 -8.11 24.26 0.87
N GLY A 71 -6.86 23.76 0.83
CA GLY A 71 -6.56 22.40 0.37
C GLY A 71 -7.09 21.32 1.32
N VAL A 72 -7.09 21.57 2.63
CA VAL A 72 -7.70 20.65 3.62
C VAL A 72 -9.22 20.64 3.49
N GLU A 73 -9.85 21.80 3.41
CA GLU A 73 -11.29 21.96 3.24
C GLU A 73 -11.76 21.26 1.95
N ALA A 74 -11.05 21.46 0.84
CA ALA A 74 -11.35 20.79 -0.43
C ALA A 74 -11.26 19.26 -0.30
N HIS A 75 -10.30 18.74 0.46
CA HIS A 75 -10.20 17.31 0.70
C HIS A 75 -11.32 16.78 1.60
N LEU A 76 -11.64 17.47 2.70
CA LEU A 76 -12.78 17.15 3.58
C LEU A 76 -14.10 17.14 2.80
N ARG A 77 -14.29 18.14 1.92
CA ARG A 77 -15.45 18.21 1.02
C ARG A 77 -15.49 17.04 0.04
N TYR A 78 -14.36 16.65 -0.52
CA TYR A 78 -14.25 15.48 -1.41
C TYR A 78 -14.62 14.18 -0.68
N ILE A 79 -14.05 13.92 0.50
CA ILE A 79 -14.35 12.70 1.25
C ILE A 79 -15.78 12.71 1.81
N GLY A 80 -16.32 13.85 2.20
CA GLY A 80 -17.74 14.01 2.56
C GLY A 80 -18.71 13.93 1.38
N ARG A 81 -18.21 13.67 0.15
CA ARG A 81 -18.99 13.65 -1.11
C ARG A 81 -19.86 14.89 -1.27
N HIS A 82 -19.27 16.06 -1.02
CA HIS A 82 -19.93 17.37 -1.07
C HIS A 82 -21.14 17.49 -0.11
N GLY A 83 -21.01 16.92 1.10
CA GLY A 83 -22.01 16.99 2.17
C GLY A 83 -23.01 15.84 2.19
N LYS A 84 -22.89 14.86 1.28
CA LYS A 84 -23.76 13.68 1.25
C LYS A 84 -23.43 12.68 2.35
N LEU A 85 -22.16 12.57 2.73
CA LEU A 85 -21.71 11.68 3.80
C LEU A 85 -21.38 12.49 5.05
N PRO A 86 -21.74 11.99 6.25
CA PRO A 86 -21.34 12.62 7.49
C PRO A 86 -19.83 12.43 7.73
N ILE A 87 -19.21 13.43 8.35
CA ILE A 87 -17.79 13.41 8.73
C ILE A 87 -17.71 13.20 10.22
N GLU A 88 -17.12 12.10 10.68
CA GLU A 88 -16.96 11.81 12.11
C GLU A 88 -15.67 12.47 12.63
N THR A 89 -15.78 13.35 13.63
CA THR A 89 -14.63 14.04 14.25
C THR A 89 -14.10 13.28 15.46
N ASP A 90 -12.97 13.72 16.01
CA ASP A 90 -12.34 13.15 17.19
C ASP A 90 -13.20 13.27 18.47
N GLU A 91 -14.10 14.24 18.51
CA GLU A 91 -15.08 14.42 19.59
C GLU A 91 -16.32 13.51 19.45
N GLY A 92 -16.39 12.71 18.39
CA GLY A 92 -17.55 11.88 18.07
C GLY A 92 -18.71 12.65 17.44
N LEU A 93 -18.53 13.94 17.14
CA LEU A 93 -19.49 14.71 16.36
C LEU A 93 -19.53 14.18 14.92
N MET A 94 -20.70 14.25 14.29
CA MET A 94 -20.92 13.80 12.92
C MET A 94 -21.48 14.92 12.02
N PRO A 95 -20.78 16.08 11.88
CA PRO A 95 -21.25 17.15 11.02
C PRO A 95 -21.48 16.65 9.58
N GLN A 96 -22.60 17.08 9.01
CA GLN A 96 -23.03 16.72 7.66
C GLN A 96 -23.49 17.99 6.91
N GLY A 97 -23.39 17.95 5.59
CA GLY A 97 -23.76 19.08 4.73
C GLY A 97 -22.56 19.79 4.15
N ARG A 98 -22.82 20.84 3.35
CA ARG A 98 -21.77 21.56 2.61
C ARG A 98 -20.89 22.45 3.50
N GLY A 99 -21.40 22.86 4.66
CA GLY A 99 -20.69 23.69 5.65
C GLY A 99 -19.72 22.92 6.55
N ALA A 100 -19.97 21.62 6.78
CA ALA A 100 -19.19 20.77 7.67
C ALA A 100 -17.65 20.83 7.45
N PRO A 101 -17.13 20.79 6.20
CA PRO A 101 -15.69 20.94 5.97
C PRO A 101 -15.13 22.27 6.50
N LYS A 102 -15.87 23.37 6.32
CA LYS A 102 -15.45 24.70 6.72
C LYS A 102 -15.45 24.83 8.24
N GLU A 103 -16.49 24.32 8.90
CA GLU A 103 -16.60 24.25 10.36
C GLU A 103 -15.42 23.50 10.98
N ILE A 104 -15.13 22.28 10.47
CA ILE A 104 -13.99 21.48 10.94
C ILE A 104 -12.66 22.23 10.75
N THR A 105 -12.43 22.84 9.59
CA THR A 105 -11.17 23.57 9.36
C THR A 105 -11.01 24.81 10.23
N ALA A 106 -12.11 25.50 10.55
CA ALA A 106 -12.12 26.68 11.42
C ALA A 106 -11.86 26.27 12.87
N ASP A 107 -12.54 25.23 13.34
CA ASP A 107 -12.35 24.64 14.66
C ASP A 107 -10.90 24.18 14.89
N TRP A 108 -10.28 23.56 13.87
CA TRP A 108 -8.88 23.13 13.96
C TRP A 108 -7.86 24.27 13.92
N GLN A 109 -8.31 25.50 13.68
CA GLN A 109 -7.51 26.72 13.61
C GLN A 109 -6.29 26.56 12.68
N LEU A 110 -6.50 25.94 11.51
CA LEU A 110 -5.44 25.64 10.56
C LEU A 110 -4.70 26.89 10.03
N GLU A 111 -5.35 28.06 10.12
CA GLU A 111 -4.78 29.36 9.81
C GLU A 111 -3.70 29.81 10.81
N LEU A 112 -3.70 29.25 12.03
CA LEU A 112 -2.73 29.59 13.07
C LEU A 112 -1.51 28.65 13.08
N CYS A 113 -1.54 27.57 12.28
CA CYS A 113 -0.46 26.61 12.20
C CYS A 113 0.81 27.23 11.57
N ARG A 114 1.97 26.97 12.19
CA ARG A 114 3.24 27.66 11.87
C ARG A 114 3.69 27.54 10.41
N SER A 115 3.27 26.50 9.70
CA SER A 115 3.67 26.30 8.31
C SER A 115 2.89 27.09 7.27
N GLN A 116 1.82 27.78 7.66
CA GLN A 116 1.00 28.54 6.71
C GLN A 116 1.71 29.81 6.20
N TYR A 117 2.56 30.43 7.01
CA TYR A 117 3.24 31.70 6.67
C TYR A 117 4.29 31.60 5.55
N LYS A 118 4.56 30.40 5.03
CA LYS A 118 5.44 30.25 3.86
C LYS A 118 4.66 30.55 2.58
N PRO A 119 5.12 31.48 1.73
CA PRO A 119 4.42 31.82 0.50
C PRO A 119 4.31 30.60 -0.40
N LYS A 120 3.18 30.51 -1.11
CA LYS A 120 2.97 29.44 -2.09
C LYS A 120 4.02 29.58 -3.19
N PRO A 121 4.74 28.50 -3.53
CA PRO A 121 5.76 28.58 -4.57
C PRO A 121 5.12 28.87 -5.94
N ALA A 122 5.90 29.46 -6.85
CA ALA A 122 5.46 29.73 -8.20
C ALA A 122 5.05 28.44 -8.95
N PRO A 123 4.12 28.50 -9.92
CA PRO A 123 3.74 27.35 -10.73
C PRO A 123 4.97 26.64 -11.32
N GLY A 124 5.06 25.32 -11.12
CA GLY A 124 6.19 24.50 -11.59
C GLY A 124 7.30 24.26 -10.56
N GLN A 125 7.32 24.98 -9.43
CA GLN A 125 8.26 24.73 -8.34
C GLN A 125 7.73 23.70 -7.34
N LYS A 126 8.66 22.97 -6.70
CA LYS A 126 8.33 21.97 -5.68
C LYS A 126 7.81 22.66 -4.41
N ASP A 127 6.62 22.28 -3.96
CA ASP A 127 6.08 22.78 -2.70
C ASP A 127 6.78 22.16 -1.48
N THR A 128 7.64 22.97 -0.85
CA THR A 128 8.42 22.68 0.35
C THR A 128 7.72 23.09 1.64
N ARG A 129 6.51 23.67 1.57
CA ARG A 129 5.72 23.98 2.76
C ARG A 129 5.38 22.69 3.49
N ALA A 130 5.40 22.75 4.82
CA ALA A 130 5.06 21.61 5.64
C ALA A 130 3.56 21.34 5.57
N LYS A 131 3.18 20.06 5.69
CA LYS A 131 1.78 19.65 5.62
C LYS A 131 1.05 20.01 6.91
N LEU A 132 -0.13 20.61 6.78
CA LEU A 132 -1.05 20.86 7.89
C LEU A 132 -1.76 19.60 8.35
N VAL A 133 -2.06 18.69 7.42
CA VAL A 133 -2.71 17.41 7.70
C VAL A 133 -2.05 16.26 6.93
N HIS A 134 -2.17 15.04 7.44
CA HIS A 134 -1.93 13.82 6.68
C HIS A 134 -3.26 13.15 6.34
N ASN A 135 -3.38 12.69 5.10
CA ASN A 135 -4.53 11.93 4.64
C ASN A 135 -4.15 10.45 4.65
N ILE A 136 -4.81 9.66 5.48
CA ILE A 136 -4.61 8.23 5.68
C ILE A 136 -5.83 7.50 5.16
N VAL A 137 -5.63 6.35 4.52
CA VAL A 137 -6.70 5.47 4.04
C VAL A 137 -6.51 4.11 4.68
N LEU A 138 -7.56 3.64 5.36
CA LEU A 138 -7.70 2.29 5.91
C LEU A 138 -8.68 1.53 5.03
N SER A 139 -8.32 0.38 4.47
CA SER A 139 -9.25 -0.38 3.63
C SER A 139 -9.14 -1.88 3.79
N MET A 140 -10.23 -2.56 3.44
CA MET A 140 -10.32 -4.01 3.38
C MET A 140 -10.67 -4.53 1.97
N PRO A 141 -10.32 -5.79 1.66
CA PRO A 141 -10.74 -6.44 0.43
C PRO A 141 -12.28 -6.51 0.29
N ALA A 142 -12.73 -6.70 -0.94
CA ALA A 142 -14.15 -6.75 -1.28
C ALA A 142 -14.86 -7.89 -0.54
N GLY A 143 -16.12 -7.67 -0.16
CA GLY A 143 -16.91 -8.61 0.64
C GLY A 143 -16.80 -8.43 2.16
N THR A 144 -15.97 -7.48 2.63
CA THR A 144 -15.90 -7.14 4.06
C THR A 144 -17.04 -6.20 4.45
N SER A 145 -17.65 -6.41 5.63
CA SER A 145 -18.69 -5.52 6.17
C SER A 145 -18.14 -4.10 6.40
N PRO A 146 -18.73 -3.05 5.78
CA PRO A 146 -18.29 -1.67 5.97
C PRO A 146 -18.38 -1.18 7.41
N ASP A 147 -19.37 -1.64 8.17
CA ASP A 147 -19.58 -1.22 9.56
C ASP A 147 -18.46 -1.74 10.46
N LYS A 148 -18.02 -2.99 10.24
CA LYS A 148 -16.85 -3.56 10.92
C LYS A 148 -15.57 -2.79 10.59
N VAL A 149 -15.39 -2.39 9.33
CA VAL A 149 -14.24 -1.55 8.92
C VAL A 149 -14.28 -0.20 9.62
N ARG A 150 -15.46 0.44 9.71
CA ARG A 150 -15.65 1.70 10.43
C ARG A 150 -15.39 1.56 11.92
N ALA A 151 -15.88 0.51 12.55
CA ALA A 151 -15.64 0.23 13.97
C ALA A 151 -14.14 0.06 14.28
N ALA A 152 -13.45 -0.77 13.49
CA ALA A 152 -11.99 -0.94 13.63
C ALA A 152 -11.23 0.37 13.36
N ALA A 153 -11.64 1.15 12.35
CA ALA A 153 -11.03 2.44 12.04
C ALA A 153 -11.22 3.47 13.17
N ARG A 154 -12.36 3.45 13.86
CA ARG A 154 -12.63 4.31 15.02
C ARG A 154 -11.70 3.99 16.18
N VAL A 155 -11.55 2.71 16.52
CA VAL A 155 -10.61 2.29 17.57
C VAL A 155 -9.18 2.65 17.17
N PHE A 156 -8.80 2.39 15.92
CA PHE A 156 -7.49 2.76 15.38
C PHE A 156 -7.22 4.27 15.52
N ALA A 157 -8.18 5.12 15.14
CA ALA A 157 -8.02 6.56 15.23
C ALA A 157 -7.91 7.04 16.67
N ARG A 158 -8.71 6.46 17.58
CA ARG A 158 -8.66 6.78 19.01
C ARG A 158 -7.30 6.40 19.63
N GLU A 159 -6.83 5.18 19.41
CA GLU A 159 -5.57 4.70 20.02
C GLU A 159 -4.34 5.47 19.52
N ASN A 160 -4.35 5.93 18.26
CA ASN A 160 -3.18 6.56 17.66
C ASN A 160 -3.19 8.10 17.77
N PHE A 161 -4.36 8.73 17.83
CA PHE A 161 -4.46 10.18 17.64
C PHE A 161 -5.30 10.90 18.70
N ALA A 162 -6.25 10.24 19.36
CA ALA A 162 -7.09 10.94 20.33
C ALA A 162 -6.23 11.57 21.44
N LEU A 163 -6.67 12.73 21.93
CA LEU A 163 -5.99 13.53 22.95
C LEU A 163 -4.60 14.06 22.55
N GLN A 164 -4.14 13.84 21.32
CA GLN A 164 -2.83 14.31 20.85
C GLN A 164 -2.96 15.12 19.56
N TYR A 165 -3.83 14.67 18.66
CA TYR A 165 -4.04 15.24 17.34
C TYR A 165 -5.54 15.30 17.01
N ARG A 166 -5.99 16.40 16.41
CA ARG A 166 -7.34 16.46 15.83
C ARG A 166 -7.43 15.57 14.61
N TYR A 167 -8.54 14.85 14.46
CA TYR A 167 -8.78 14.01 13.29
C TYR A 167 -10.25 13.97 12.88
N ALA A 168 -10.47 13.67 11.61
CA ALA A 168 -11.80 13.50 11.03
C ALA A 168 -11.79 12.31 10.08
N MET A 169 -12.86 11.53 10.04
CA MET A 169 -12.94 10.34 9.20
C MET A 169 -14.29 10.14 8.51
N VAL A 170 -14.25 9.51 7.34
CA VAL A 170 -15.43 9.19 6.53
C VAL A 170 -15.31 7.78 5.96
N LEU A 171 -16.35 6.98 6.13
CA LEU A 171 -16.48 5.66 5.50
C LEU A 171 -17.00 5.80 4.06
N HIS A 172 -16.28 5.19 3.10
CA HIS A 172 -16.69 5.07 1.70
C HIS A 172 -17.01 3.62 1.36
N THR A 173 -18.18 3.43 0.74
CA THR A 173 -18.71 2.13 0.28
C THR A 173 -19.07 2.13 -1.21
N ASP A 174 -18.75 3.21 -1.92
CA ASP A 174 -19.03 3.38 -3.36
C ASP A 174 -18.13 2.53 -4.27
N GLN A 175 -17.09 1.92 -3.70
CA GLN A 175 -16.16 1.04 -4.40
C GLN A 175 -16.26 -0.39 -3.83
N PRO A 176 -15.82 -1.41 -4.60
CA PRO A 176 -15.84 -2.79 -4.11
C PRO A 176 -15.09 -3.01 -2.79
N HIS A 177 -14.10 -2.16 -2.51
CA HIS A 177 -13.30 -2.21 -1.29
C HIS A 177 -13.81 -1.15 -0.30
N PRO A 178 -14.43 -1.56 0.83
CA PRO A 178 -14.81 -0.61 1.86
C PRO A 178 -13.54 0.04 2.44
N HIS A 179 -13.57 1.36 2.56
CA HIS A 179 -12.42 2.11 3.03
C HIS A 179 -12.82 3.36 3.82
N VAL A 180 -12.01 3.70 4.82
CA VAL A 180 -12.15 4.90 5.62
C VAL A 180 -11.06 5.87 5.24
N HIS A 181 -11.45 7.10 4.87
CA HIS A 181 -10.53 8.22 4.78
C HIS A 181 -10.41 8.84 6.16
N LEU A 182 -9.18 8.98 6.65
CA LEU A 182 -8.85 9.58 7.93
C LEU A 182 -7.92 10.76 7.67
N VAL A 183 -8.34 11.96 8.07
CA VAL A 183 -7.57 13.20 7.97
C VAL A 183 -7.09 13.53 9.38
N VAL A 184 -5.78 13.68 9.57
CA VAL A 184 -5.18 13.94 10.89
C VAL A 184 -4.37 15.23 10.82
N LYS A 185 -4.61 16.15 11.75
CA LYS A 185 -3.82 17.37 11.91
C LYS A 185 -2.38 17.00 12.31
N CYS A 186 -1.42 17.65 11.66
CA CYS A 186 -0.01 17.33 11.84
C CYS A 186 0.60 17.94 13.10
N GLU A 187 0.07 19.05 13.59
CA GLU A 187 0.57 19.70 14.81
C GLU A 187 -0.11 19.05 16.03
N HIS A 188 0.67 18.85 17.10
CA HIS A 188 0.16 18.34 18.36
C HIS A 188 -0.68 19.40 19.06
N GLU A 189 -1.80 19.01 19.69
CA GLU A 189 -2.71 19.97 20.32
C GLU A 189 -2.14 20.59 21.60
N PHE A 190 -1.37 19.83 22.38
CA PHE A 190 -0.90 20.26 23.70
C PHE A 190 0.60 20.60 23.76
N GLU A 191 1.38 20.23 22.74
CA GLU A 191 2.85 20.37 22.75
C GLU A 191 3.31 21.22 21.55
N PRO A 192 3.52 22.53 21.76
CA PRO A 192 3.94 23.43 20.70
C PRO A 192 5.26 22.98 20.06
N GLY A 193 5.23 22.75 18.75
CA GLY A 193 6.41 22.36 17.98
C GLY A 193 6.57 20.85 17.76
N GLN A 194 5.81 20.01 18.48
CA GLN A 194 5.73 18.59 18.17
C GLN A 194 4.81 18.37 16.96
N ARG A 195 5.24 17.50 16.04
CA ARG A 195 4.48 17.19 14.81
C ARG A 195 4.42 15.71 14.54
N LEU A 196 3.28 15.26 14.00
CA LEU A 196 3.07 13.90 13.54
C LEU A 196 3.97 13.61 12.33
N TYR A 197 4.94 12.73 12.55
CA TYR A 197 5.88 12.28 11.52
C TYR A 197 5.70 10.80 11.21
N ILE A 198 5.12 10.50 10.05
CA ILE A 198 4.81 9.13 9.63
C ILE A 198 6.00 8.54 8.88
N ARG A 199 6.67 7.55 9.51
CA ARG A 199 7.78 6.78 8.90
C ARG A 199 7.26 5.48 8.30
N LYS A 200 8.15 4.77 7.58
CA LYS A 200 7.84 3.44 7.03
C LYS A 200 7.52 2.42 8.12
N ASP A 201 8.18 2.52 9.27
CA ASP A 201 7.99 1.60 10.40
C ASP A 201 6.66 1.88 11.11
N THR A 202 6.29 3.16 11.27
CA THR A 202 4.95 3.56 11.70
C THR A 202 3.87 2.94 10.81
N LEU A 203 4.03 3.00 9.48
CA LEU A 203 3.08 2.38 8.55
C LEU A 203 3.05 0.85 8.62
N ARG A 204 4.12 0.22 9.11
CA ARG A 204 4.13 -1.22 9.35
C ARG A 204 3.29 -1.54 10.59
N GLN A 205 3.61 -0.89 11.71
CA GLN A 205 2.89 -1.02 12.98
C GLN A 205 1.40 -0.75 12.80
N TRP A 206 1.02 0.32 12.09
CA TRP A 206 -0.37 0.64 11.81
C TRP A 206 -1.10 -0.44 11.01
N ARG A 207 -0.43 -1.13 10.06
CA ARG A 207 -1.06 -2.26 9.36
C ARG A 207 -1.30 -3.44 10.30
N GLU A 208 -0.32 -3.75 11.15
CA GLU A 208 -0.43 -4.86 12.11
C GLU A 208 -1.52 -4.60 13.14
N GLN A 209 -1.54 -3.39 13.71
CA GLN A 209 -2.58 -2.91 14.62
C GLN A 209 -3.95 -2.93 13.95
N PHE A 210 -4.09 -2.35 12.75
CA PHE A 210 -5.38 -2.35 12.06
C PHE A 210 -5.85 -3.77 11.73
N ALA A 211 -4.95 -4.70 11.40
CA ALA A 211 -5.32 -6.10 11.23
C ALA A 211 -5.76 -6.76 12.54
N ALA A 212 -5.16 -6.41 13.69
CA ALA A 212 -5.61 -6.86 15.00
C ALA A 212 -7.02 -6.35 15.33
N LEU A 213 -7.24 -5.05 15.17
CA LEU A 213 -8.55 -4.43 15.38
C LEU A 213 -9.62 -5.03 14.47
N MET A 214 -9.32 -5.31 13.20
CA MET A 214 -10.25 -6.01 12.31
C MET A 214 -10.60 -7.43 12.82
N ARG A 215 -9.64 -8.14 13.41
CA ARG A 215 -9.88 -9.48 14.00
C ARG A 215 -10.76 -9.39 15.24
N GLU A 216 -10.60 -8.36 16.06
CA GLU A 216 -11.50 -8.09 17.20
C GLU A 216 -12.94 -7.81 16.74
N GLN A 217 -13.12 -7.20 15.56
CA GLN A 217 -14.44 -7.06 14.92
C GLN A 217 -14.96 -8.38 14.28
N GLY A 218 -14.27 -9.49 14.47
CA GLY A 218 -14.61 -10.79 13.90
C GLY A 218 -14.42 -10.86 12.38
N VAL A 219 -13.48 -10.09 11.82
CA VAL A 219 -13.07 -10.19 10.41
C VAL A 219 -11.68 -10.80 10.33
N ALA A 220 -11.55 -11.91 9.60
CA ALA A 220 -10.25 -12.50 9.32
C ALA A 220 -9.38 -11.51 8.52
N ALA A 221 -8.36 -10.97 9.16
CA ALA A 221 -7.48 -9.95 8.61
C ALA A 221 -6.02 -10.26 8.95
N ASN A 222 -5.13 -10.01 7.98
CA ASN A 222 -3.70 -10.19 8.11
C ASN A 222 -2.94 -8.92 7.68
N ALA A 223 -1.68 -8.83 8.11
CA ALA A 223 -0.77 -7.77 7.72
C ALA A 223 0.63 -8.35 7.49
N THR A 224 0.92 -8.68 6.24
CA THR A 224 2.22 -9.23 5.83
C THR A 224 2.79 -8.52 4.61
N PRO A 225 4.13 -8.31 4.57
CA PRO A 225 4.78 -7.79 3.38
C PRO A 225 4.48 -8.66 2.15
N ARG A 226 4.31 -8.02 1.00
CA ARG A 226 4.02 -8.72 -0.28
C ARG A 226 5.08 -9.78 -0.63
N GLN A 227 6.35 -9.51 -0.28
CA GLN A 227 7.49 -10.38 -0.59
C GLN A 227 7.34 -11.73 0.11
N VAL A 228 6.95 -11.70 1.38
CA VAL A 228 6.69 -12.89 2.22
C VAL A 228 5.60 -13.78 1.61
N ARG A 229 4.65 -13.18 0.90
CA ARG A 229 3.57 -13.89 0.21
C ARG A 229 3.90 -14.30 -1.24
N GLY A 230 5.15 -14.18 -1.67
CA GLY A 230 5.56 -14.46 -3.04
C GLY A 230 5.00 -13.47 -4.07
N GLN A 231 4.47 -12.32 -3.67
CA GLN A 231 3.93 -11.32 -4.58
C GLN A 231 5.02 -10.38 -5.09
N THR A 232 5.43 -10.58 -6.33
CA THR A 232 6.49 -9.79 -7.00
C THR A 232 5.95 -8.57 -7.74
N ARG A 233 4.63 -8.50 -7.96
CA ARG A 233 3.99 -7.40 -8.70
C ARG A 233 3.95 -6.13 -7.86
N LYS A 234 4.48 -5.04 -8.41
CA LYS A 234 4.20 -3.70 -7.89
C LYS A 234 2.86 -3.22 -8.47
N PRO A 235 1.90 -2.81 -7.63
CA PRO A 235 0.69 -2.15 -8.14
C PRO A 235 1.09 -0.86 -8.85
N TYR A 236 0.34 -0.51 -9.90
CA TYR A 236 0.51 0.79 -10.55
C TYR A 236 0.10 1.90 -9.58
N ARG A 237 0.72 3.07 -9.72
CA ARG A 237 0.27 4.28 -9.01
C ARG A 237 -1.19 4.57 -9.37
N ASP A 238 -1.98 5.08 -8.43
CA ASP A 238 -3.42 5.31 -8.58
C ASP A 238 -3.76 6.06 -9.88
N ALA A 239 -3.05 7.14 -10.19
CA ALA A 239 -3.25 7.90 -11.42
C ALA A 239 -3.09 7.04 -12.70
N ILE A 240 -2.12 6.13 -12.71
CA ILE A 240 -1.92 5.18 -13.82
C ILE A 240 -3.06 4.16 -13.81
N HIS A 241 -3.45 3.65 -12.63
CA HIS A 241 -4.54 2.69 -12.49
C HIS A 241 -5.88 3.25 -13.01
N HIS A 242 -6.27 4.45 -12.59
CA HIS A 242 -7.50 5.11 -13.03
C HIS A 242 -7.50 5.34 -14.55
N ARG A 243 -6.36 5.72 -15.12
CA ARG A 243 -6.21 5.91 -16.57
C ARG A 243 -6.32 4.61 -17.35
N LEU A 244 -5.70 3.53 -16.85
CA LEU A 244 -5.85 2.19 -17.42
C LEU A 244 -7.27 1.64 -17.27
N ARG A 245 -8.01 2.04 -16.24
CA ARG A 245 -9.43 1.73 -16.08
C ARG A 245 -10.26 2.50 -17.11
N ALA A 246 -10.05 3.80 -17.26
CA ALA A 246 -10.75 4.63 -18.24
C ALA A 246 -10.51 4.14 -19.68
N LEU A 247 -9.28 3.76 -20.02
CA LEU A 247 -8.96 3.15 -21.32
C LEU A 247 -9.70 1.84 -21.56
N ARG A 248 -9.78 0.98 -20.54
CA ARG A 248 -10.53 -0.29 -20.63
C ARG A 248 -12.03 -0.06 -20.78
N ALA A 249 -12.60 0.86 -20.00
CA ALA A 249 -14.01 1.23 -20.11
C ALA A 249 -14.32 1.77 -21.51
N PHE A 250 -13.48 2.67 -22.04
CA PHE A 250 -13.61 3.19 -23.41
C PHE A 250 -13.51 2.07 -24.46
N GLY A 251 -12.58 1.14 -24.28
CA GLY A 251 -12.40 -0.02 -25.17
C GLY A 251 -13.50 -1.09 -25.06
N GLN A 252 -14.42 -0.98 -24.10
CA GLN A 252 -15.60 -1.84 -23.96
C GLN A 252 -16.88 -1.19 -24.50
N LEU A 253 -16.86 0.12 -24.80
CA LEU A 253 -18.00 0.81 -25.39
C LEU A 253 -18.32 0.27 -26.79
N PRO A 254 -19.60 0.24 -27.21
CA PRO A 254 -19.98 -0.03 -28.60
C PRO A 254 -19.27 0.92 -29.59
N PRO A 255 -18.99 0.49 -30.83
CA PRO A 255 -18.34 1.34 -31.83
C PRO A 255 -19.06 2.67 -32.07
N SER A 256 -20.40 2.67 -32.03
CA SER A 256 -21.26 3.86 -32.15
C SER A 256 -20.99 4.91 -31.08
N ASP A 257 -20.70 4.49 -29.85
CA ASP A 257 -20.52 5.39 -28.72
C ASP A 257 -19.09 5.95 -28.67
N ARG A 258 -18.14 5.27 -29.32
CA ARG A 258 -16.74 5.72 -29.41
C ARG A 258 -16.54 6.88 -30.37
N THR A 259 -17.36 7.02 -31.41
CA THR A 259 -17.23 8.09 -32.40
C THR A 259 -17.57 9.45 -31.79
N GLY A 260 -18.48 9.51 -30.81
CA GLY A 260 -18.86 10.73 -30.08
C GLY A 260 -17.94 11.09 -28.90
N HIS A 261 -17.04 10.20 -28.49
CA HIS A 261 -16.21 10.39 -27.29
C HIS A 261 -14.73 10.43 -27.61
N ARG A 262 -14.04 11.47 -27.14
CA ARG A 262 -12.58 11.54 -27.29
C ARG A 262 -11.91 10.43 -26.47
N PRO A 263 -11.02 9.61 -27.06
CA PRO A 263 -10.38 8.53 -26.33
C PRO A 263 -9.54 9.09 -25.18
N PRO A 264 -9.61 8.48 -23.98
CA PRO A 264 -8.75 8.88 -22.89
C PRO A 264 -7.30 8.72 -23.32
N LYS A 265 -6.50 9.79 -23.12
CA LYS A 265 -5.08 9.76 -23.46
C LYS A 265 -4.38 8.60 -22.69
N THR A 266 -3.28 8.06 -23.21
CA THR A 266 -2.47 7.03 -22.51
C THR A 266 -1.46 7.67 -21.55
N SER A 267 -0.97 6.95 -20.55
CA SER A 267 0.06 7.47 -19.64
C SER A 267 1.40 7.53 -20.37
N THR A 268 2.08 8.68 -20.35
CA THR A 268 3.43 8.84 -20.94
C THR A 268 4.41 7.84 -20.38
N PHE A 269 4.37 7.59 -19.07
CA PHE A 269 5.17 6.56 -18.40
C PHE A 269 4.91 5.15 -18.94
N MET A 270 3.63 4.78 -19.11
CA MET A 270 3.28 3.45 -19.63
C MET A 270 3.64 3.30 -21.10
N ARG A 271 3.49 4.36 -21.89
CA ARG A 271 3.90 4.40 -23.30
C ARG A 271 5.40 4.21 -23.43
N ALA A 272 6.21 5.01 -22.72
CA ALA A 272 7.66 4.87 -22.72
C ALA A 272 8.13 3.49 -22.24
N LYS A 273 7.44 2.92 -21.24
CA LYS A 273 7.73 1.56 -20.75
C LYS A 273 7.37 0.48 -21.78
N LEU A 274 6.31 0.66 -22.56
CA LEU A 274 5.95 -0.26 -23.63
C LEU A 274 6.93 -0.16 -24.79
N GLU A 275 7.26 1.07 -25.21
CA GLU A 275 8.24 1.34 -26.28
C GLU A 275 9.61 0.71 -25.92
N SER A 276 10.07 0.84 -24.68
CA SER A 276 11.32 0.21 -24.25
C SER A 276 11.27 -1.33 -24.26
N VAL A 277 10.12 -1.93 -23.91
CA VAL A 277 9.92 -3.39 -23.99
C VAL A 277 9.88 -3.85 -25.45
N LEU A 278 9.23 -3.11 -26.34
CA LEU A 278 9.20 -3.44 -27.77
C LEU A 278 10.59 -3.34 -28.39
N GLN A 279 11.34 -2.29 -28.07
CA GLN A 279 12.73 -2.14 -28.50
C GLN A 279 13.62 -3.28 -27.97
N ALA A 280 13.41 -3.69 -26.72
CA ALA A 280 14.11 -4.84 -26.14
C ALA A 280 13.82 -6.16 -26.87
N LEU A 281 12.56 -6.37 -27.26
CA LEU A 281 12.14 -7.54 -28.03
C LEU A 281 12.76 -7.58 -29.42
N GLN A 282 12.86 -6.42 -30.09
CA GLN A 282 13.50 -6.29 -31.40
C GLN A 282 15.02 -6.50 -31.32
N THR A 283 15.67 -5.92 -30.32
CA THR A 283 17.14 -5.93 -30.19
C THR A 283 17.69 -7.16 -29.46
N LYS A 284 16.82 -8.05 -28.96
CA LYS A 284 17.17 -9.22 -28.10
C LYS A 284 18.06 -8.87 -26.89
N ARG A 285 18.12 -7.61 -26.45
CA ARG A 285 19.01 -7.15 -25.38
C ARG A 285 18.34 -7.14 -23.99
N GLY A 286 19.16 -7.37 -22.96
CA GLY A 286 18.81 -7.70 -21.57
C GLY A 286 18.09 -6.65 -20.72
N THR A 287 17.39 -5.66 -21.30
CA THR A 287 16.59 -4.69 -20.53
C THR A 287 15.35 -5.33 -19.88
N LEU A 288 14.94 -6.51 -20.34
CA LEU A 288 13.84 -7.28 -19.74
C LEU A 288 14.20 -7.81 -18.34
N ASP A 289 15.48 -8.05 -18.05
CA ASP A 289 15.94 -8.67 -16.80
C ASP A 289 16.42 -7.64 -15.75
N VAL A 290 16.24 -6.35 -15.99
CA VAL A 290 16.64 -5.29 -15.04
C VAL A 290 15.94 -5.50 -13.70
N GLY A 291 16.75 -5.68 -12.65
CA GLY A 291 16.28 -5.97 -11.28
C GLY A 291 15.91 -7.43 -11.00
N LYS A 292 15.99 -8.33 -11.99
CA LYS A 292 15.65 -9.76 -11.83
C LYS A 292 16.52 -10.46 -10.80
N LYS A 293 17.86 -10.28 -10.85
CA LYS A 293 18.79 -10.86 -9.87
C LYS A 293 18.44 -10.46 -8.44
N THR A 294 18.12 -9.18 -8.21
CA THR A 294 17.68 -8.70 -6.89
C THR A 294 16.37 -9.35 -6.46
N MET A 295 15.39 -9.46 -7.36
CA MET A 295 14.11 -10.11 -7.06
C MET A 295 14.26 -11.60 -6.78
N GLN A 296 15.19 -12.28 -7.47
CA GLN A 296 15.51 -13.70 -7.24
C GLN A 296 16.19 -13.88 -5.89
N ARG A 297 17.18 -13.05 -5.55
CA ARG A 297 17.83 -13.07 -4.23
C ARG A 297 16.80 -12.88 -3.11
N THR A 298 15.95 -11.86 -3.21
CA THR A 298 14.88 -11.64 -2.21
C THR A 298 13.90 -12.81 -2.16
N ARG A 299 13.64 -13.51 -3.28
CA ARG A 299 12.82 -14.71 -3.25
C ARG A 299 13.52 -15.85 -2.51
N GLN A 300 14.79 -16.11 -2.79
CA GLN A 300 15.56 -17.15 -2.13
C GLN A 300 15.65 -16.92 -0.63
N GLU A 301 15.87 -15.67 -0.19
CA GLU A 301 15.84 -15.29 1.22
C GLU A 301 14.47 -15.64 1.86
N VAL A 302 13.37 -15.23 1.24
CA VAL A 302 12.01 -15.54 1.72
C VAL A 302 11.72 -17.04 1.75
N GLU A 303 12.15 -17.80 0.74
CA GLU A 303 11.95 -19.26 0.70
C GLU A 303 12.76 -19.95 1.80
N ALA A 304 14.03 -19.58 1.98
CA ALA A 304 14.88 -20.12 3.04
C ALA A 304 14.28 -19.86 4.44
N ASP A 305 13.75 -18.66 4.66
CA ASP A 305 13.12 -18.31 5.91
C ASP A 305 11.83 -19.11 6.16
N TRP A 306 11.01 -19.35 5.13
CA TRP A 306 9.83 -20.20 5.26
C TRP A 306 10.17 -21.66 5.56
N HIS A 307 11.23 -22.19 4.95
CA HIS A 307 11.73 -23.54 5.29
C HIS A 307 12.21 -23.60 6.74
N ALA A 308 12.95 -22.60 7.22
CA ALA A 308 13.35 -22.52 8.62
C ALA A 308 12.13 -22.45 9.57
N ILE A 309 11.06 -21.75 9.18
CA ILE A 309 9.79 -21.75 9.91
C ILE A 309 9.15 -23.15 9.91
N ALA A 310 9.13 -23.85 8.77
CA ALA A 310 8.57 -25.20 8.68
C ALA A 310 9.33 -26.18 9.60
N ASP A 311 10.66 -26.14 9.61
CA ASP A 311 11.48 -26.99 10.47
C ASP A 311 11.27 -26.71 11.96
N ALA A 312 11.16 -25.42 12.33
CA ALA A 312 10.86 -25.00 13.68
C ALA A 312 9.43 -25.40 14.11
N LEU A 313 8.47 -25.44 13.19
CA LEU A 313 7.12 -25.94 13.47
C LEU A 313 7.12 -27.45 13.68
N ARG A 314 7.88 -28.21 12.88
CA ARG A 314 8.04 -29.67 13.07
C ARG A 314 8.62 -29.99 14.45
N SER A 315 9.68 -29.28 14.86
CA SER A 315 10.29 -29.49 16.17
C SER A 315 9.38 -29.13 17.36
N GLN A 316 8.35 -28.31 17.12
CA GLN A 316 7.32 -27.94 18.11
C GLN A 316 6.05 -28.79 18.02
N GLY A 317 6.06 -29.88 17.25
CA GLY A 317 4.90 -30.78 17.09
C GLY A 317 3.79 -30.24 16.19
N GLN A 318 4.03 -29.16 15.45
CA GLN A 318 3.07 -28.52 14.53
C GLN A 318 3.24 -29.03 13.08
N ALA A 319 3.32 -30.37 12.90
CA ALA A 319 3.63 -31.00 11.61
C ALA A 319 2.66 -30.60 10.49
N GLU A 320 1.35 -30.65 10.76
CA GLU A 320 0.29 -30.23 9.81
C GLU A 320 0.42 -28.77 9.35
N LEU A 321 0.90 -27.88 10.22
CA LEU A 321 1.15 -26.50 9.83
C LEU A 321 2.43 -26.40 9.00
N ALA A 322 3.49 -27.11 9.36
CA ALA A 322 4.73 -27.16 8.58
C ALA A 322 4.46 -27.63 7.14
N ASP A 323 3.66 -28.67 6.95
CA ASP A 323 3.31 -29.16 5.60
C ASP A 323 2.45 -28.17 4.81
N ARG A 324 1.66 -27.33 5.49
CA ARG A 324 0.99 -26.19 4.85
C ARG A 324 1.98 -25.09 4.45
N VAL A 325 3.01 -24.83 5.25
CA VAL A 325 4.10 -23.90 4.89
C VAL A 325 4.83 -24.39 3.63
N GLU A 326 5.23 -25.66 3.58
CA GLU A 326 5.94 -26.21 2.41
C GLU A 326 5.09 -26.11 1.13
N ARG A 327 3.81 -26.50 1.21
CA ARG A 327 2.87 -26.36 0.09
C ARG A 327 2.69 -24.90 -0.32
N PHE A 328 2.73 -23.98 0.63
CA PHE A 328 2.64 -22.54 0.36
C PHE A 328 3.86 -22.04 -0.41
N VAL A 329 5.07 -22.43 0.02
CA VAL A 329 6.33 -22.11 -0.68
C VAL A 329 6.34 -22.68 -2.09
N ALA A 330 6.01 -23.98 -2.25
CA ALA A 330 5.98 -24.65 -3.54
C ALA A 330 5.00 -24.02 -4.55
N ARG A 331 3.93 -23.38 -4.07
CA ARG A 331 2.93 -22.70 -4.90
C ARG A 331 3.26 -21.23 -5.19
N MET A 332 4.38 -20.69 -4.71
CA MET A 332 4.72 -19.30 -5.00
C MET A 332 5.04 -19.12 -6.49
N PRO A 333 4.58 -18.03 -7.12
CA PRO A 333 4.82 -17.81 -8.55
C PRO A 333 6.30 -17.54 -8.81
N ALA A 334 6.77 -17.97 -9.98
CA ALA A 334 8.13 -17.70 -10.46
C ALA A 334 8.44 -16.20 -10.50
N VAL A 335 9.69 -15.86 -10.22
CA VAL A 335 10.15 -14.47 -10.25
C VAL A 335 10.20 -13.97 -11.69
N GLN A 336 9.31 -13.02 -11.99
CA GLN A 336 9.25 -12.34 -13.27
C GLN A 336 9.30 -10.83 -13.10
N THR A 337 10.04 -10.14 -13.96
CA THR A 337 10.04 -8.66 -14.00
C THR A 337 8.76 -8.14 -14.65
N ASP A 338 8.46 -6.85 -14.44
CA ASP A 338 7.36 -6.20 -15.17
C ASP A 338 7.56 -6.25 -16.69
N ALA A 339 8.80 -6.06 -17.15
CA ALA A 339 9.14 -6.02 -18.56
C ALA A 339 8.95 -7.41 -19.23
N GLN A 340 9.40 -8.47 -18.57
CA GLN A 340 9.16 -9.85 -19.03
C GLN A 340 7.66 -10.17 -19.11
N ARG A 341 6.88 -9.76 -18.12
CA ARG A 341 5.41 -9.95 -18.17
C ARG A 341 4.76 -9.19 -19.30
N MET A 342 5.17 -7.95 -19.53
CA MET A 342 4.65 -7.14 -20.65
C MET A 342 5.01 -7.78 -21.98
N ALA A 343 6.25 -8.27 -22.13
CA ALA A 343 6.69 -9.00 -23.30
C ALA A 343 5.92 -10.31 -23.53
N HIS A 344 5.65 -11.08 -22.47
CA HIS A 344 4.86 -12.32 -22.55
C HIS A 344 3.46 -12.05 -23.06
N ARG A 345 2.74 -11.09 -22.44
CA ARG A 345 1.39 -10.70 -22.86
C ARG A 345 1.34 -10.18 -24.29
N TRP A 346 2.36 -9.42 -24.70
CA TRP A 346 2.48 -8.96 -26.07
C TRP A 346 2.57 -10.13 -27.04
N ARG A 347 3.46 -11.10 -26.77
CA ARG A 347 3.60 -12.31 -27.59
C ARG A 347 2.32 -13.15 -27.63
N GLU A 348 1.62 -13.30 -26.51
CA GLU A 348 0.33 -13.99 -26.47
C GLU A 348 -0.73 -13.28 -27.32
N THR A 349 -0.79 -11.95 -27.24
CA THR A 349 -1.75 -11.15 -28.03
C THR A 349 -1.46 -11.24 -29.52
N GLU A 350 -0.18 -11.17 -29.92
CA GLU A 350 0.23 -11.36 -31.32
C GLU A 350 -0.08 -12.77 -31.82
N ARG A 351 0.14 -13.80 -30.98
CA ARG A 351 -0.23 -15.18 -31.29
C ARG A 351 -1.73 -15.36 -31.45
N SER A 352 -2.56 -14.69 -30.64
CA SER A 352 -4.03 -14.74 -30.80
C SER A 352 -4.54 -13.99 -32.02
N ARG A 353 -3.77 -13.00 -32.54
CA ARG A 353 -4.10 -12.25 -33.76
C ARG A 353 -3.63 -12.91 -35.05
N ALA A 354 -2.61 -13.77 -34.96
CA ALA A 354 -2.10 -14.53 -36.09
C ALA A 354 -3.15 -15.45 -36.76
N PRO A 355 -4.02 -16.20 -36.03
CA PRO A 355 -5.07 -17.00 -36.65
C PRO A 355 -6.18 -16.14 -37.29
N GLU A 356 -6.58 -15.02 -36.69
CA GLU A 356 -7.56 -14.10 -37.30
C GLU A 356 -7.08 -13.49 -38.63
N ARG A 357 -5.77 -13.31 -38.80
CA ARG A 357 -5.17 -12.87 -40.07
C ARG A 357 -5.02 -13.99 -41.10
N ALA A 358 -4.90 -15.24 -40.67
CA ALA A 358 -4.85 -16.39 -41.56
C ALA A 358 -6.23 -16.70 -42.15
N ASP A 359 -7.29 -16.61 -41.33
CA ASP A 359 -8.68 -16.83 -41.77
C ASP A 359 -9.20 -15.72 -42.70
N ALA A 360 -8.72 -14.48 -42.52
CA ALA A 360 -9.04 -13.37 -43.43
C ALA A 360 -8.35 -13.48 -44.81
N ASN A 361 -7.28 -14.27 -44.92
CA ASN A 361 -6.55 -14.50 -46.17
C ASN A 361 -6.93 -15.83 -46.87
N SER A 362 -7.78 -16.67 -46.26
CA SER A 362 -8.24 -17.93 -46.86
C SER A 362 -9.59 -17.82 -47.60
N SER A 363 -10.27 -16.67 -47.55
CA SER A 363 -11.48 -16.41 -48.33
C SER A 363 -11.18 -15.68 -49.64
N GLY A 364 -10.30 -16.26 -50.47
CA GLY A 364 -10.18 -15.92 -51.89
C GLY A 364 -10.73 -17.09 -52.71
N PRO A 365 -11.72 -16.91 -53.59
CA PRO A 365 -12.37 -18.03 -54.26
C PRO A 365 -11.38 -18.73 -55.20
N ARG A 366 -11.24 -20.04 -55.00
CA ARG A 366 -10.58 -20.95 -55.92
C ARG A 366 -11.63 -21.59 -56.82
N VAL A 367 -11.35 -21.56 -58.13
CA VAL A 367 -11.85 -22.48 -59.20
C VAL A 367 -13.20 -22.03 -59.81
N ARG A 368 -13.43 -21.99 -61.13
CA ARG A 368 -12.72 -22.53 -62.31
C ARG A 368 -12.94 -21.62 -63.52
#